data_AF-A0A9P4H220-F1
#
_entry.id   AF-A0A9P4H220-F1
#
_cell.length_a   1.000
_cell.length_b   1.000
_cell.length_c   1.000
_cell.angle_alpha   90.00
_cell.angle_beta   90.00
_cell.angle_gamma   90.00
#
_symmetry.space_group_name_H-M   'P 1'
#
loop_
_entity.id
_entity.type
_entity.pdbx_description
1 polymer ?
#
loop_
_entity_poly.entity_id
_entity_poly.type
_entity_poly.pdbx_seq_one_letter_code
_entity_poly.pdbx_strand_id
1 'polypeptide(L)'
;TQSILLEALERLSSATNLTTKFYIFVARLDNYDGNHDGLVHTVHHLKKVGMKMCVASQPWNVFEDAFGADDTRKLYLQDLNKENMQRHVNHKLRNHGNFPRIDPVQANGIIGEIVGRSQGVFLWVRLVVRSLAEGLRNCDSMKLLQQFPSDLDDFFRHMFSSLEIIHRPHLTHMYRVALAAGEPLSPVAYWFLDEIEDHPNQAIRLSKRDLRAMNALQVAEEMTIRINGRSKGLLELVQKTDFEPNPVRQRKVIIEARVDFLHRTVKDFITTTEI
;
A
#
# COMPACT_ATOMS: atom_id res chain seq x y z
N THR A 1 -11.92 -16.57 16.21
CA THR A 1 -12.06 -15.54 17.26
C THR A 1 -10.81 -15.55 18.14
N GLN A 2 -10.46 -14.42 18.73
CA GLN A 2 -9.28 -14.22 19.61
C GLN A 2 -9.11 -15.31 20.68
N SER A 3 -10.21 -15.83 21.23
CA SER A 3 -10.20 -16.94 22.19
C SER A 3 -9.58 -18.23 21.65
N ILE A 4 -9.84 -18.58 20.37
CA ILE A 4 -9.30 -19.78 19.74
C ILE A 4 -7.78 -19.65 19.53
N LEU A 5 -7.31 -18.45 19.19
CA LEU A 5 -5.88 -18.19 19.03
C LEU A 5 -5.15 -18.27 20.37
N LEU A 6 -5.70 -17.65 21.42
CA LEU A 6 -5.13 -17.73 22.77
C LEU A 6 -5.13 -19.17 23.28
N GLU A 7 -6.22 -19.90 23.13
CA GLU A 7 -6.31 -21.31 23.52
C GLU A 7 -5.31 -22.19 22.74
N ALA A 8 -5.14 -21.94 21.44
CA ALA A 8 -4.13 -22.63 20.64
C ALA A 8 -2.70 -22.33 21.11
N LEU A 9 -2.41 -21.06 21.44
CA LEU A 9 -1.11 -20.64 21.95
C LEU A 9 -0.83 -21.20 23.36
N GLU A 10 -1.83 -21.25 24.23
CA GLU A 10 -1.71 -21.88 25.56
C GLU A 10 -1.50 -23.40 25.46
N ARG A 11 -2.21 -24.07 24.54
CA ARG A 11 -1.97 -25.50 24.27
C ARG A 11 -0.56 -25.74 23.74
N LEU A 12 -0.11 -24.91 22.81
CA LEU A 12 1.26 -24.94 22.28
C LEU A 12 2.30 -24.68 23.37
N SER A 13 2.01 -23.78 24.31
CA SER A 13 2.93 -23.46 25.40
C SER A 13 2.98 -24.51 26.51
N SER A 14 1.88 -25.26 26.71
CA SER A 14 1.85 -26.39 27.64
C SER A 14 2.53 -27.66 27.10
N ALA A 15 2.86 -27.71 25.80
CA ALA A 15 3.47 -28.87 25.17
C ALA A 15 4.97 -28.97 25.50
N THR A 16 5.34 -29.96 26.31
CA THR A 16 6.71 -30.15 26.82
C THR A 16 7.64 -30.93 25.88
N ASN A 17 7.12 -31.57 24.83
CA ASN A 17 7.88 -32.42 23.89
C ASN A 17 7.57 -32.08 22.42
N LEU A 18 7.72 -30.81 22.05
CA LEU A 18 7.61 -30.42 20.64
C LEU A 18 8.86 -30.88 19.87
N THR A 19 8.71 -31.91 19.03
CA THR A 19 9.75 -32.31 18.06
C THR A 19 9.90 -31.30 16.92
N THR A 20 8.86 -30.47 16.72
CA THR A 20 8.80 -29.42 15.69
C THR A 20 9.26 -28.08 16.25
N LYS A 21 10.17 -27.40 15.53
CA LYS A 21 10.59 -26.04 15.85
C LYS A 21 9.59 -25.05 15.25
N PHE A 22 8.98 -24.21 16.09
CA PHE A 22 8.06 -23.17 15.66
C PHE A 22 8.77 -21.82 15.51
N TYR A 23 8.41 -21.09 14.46
CA TYR A 23 8.77 -19.70 14.27
C TYR A 23 7.50 -18.89 14.02
N ILE A 24 7.23 -17.90 14.86
CA ILE A 24 6.01 -17.08 14.79
C ILE A 24 6.39 -15.66 14.36
N PHE A 25 5.69 -15.15 13.34
CA PHE A 25 5.72 -13.73 12.98
C PHE A 25 4.43 -13.07 13.43
N VAL A 26 4.54 -12.06 14.30
CA VAL A 26 3.40 -11.25 14.73
C VAL A 26 3.59 -9.84 14.21
N ALA A 27 2.78 -9.45 13.23
CA ALA A 27 2.76 -8.08 12.72
C ALA A 27 1.79 -7.22 13.55
N ARG A 28 2.22 -6.01 13.92
CA ARG A 28 1.43 -4.98 14.63
C ARG A 28 0.89 -5.45 15.99
N LEU A 29 1.79 -5.70 16.93
CA LEU A 29 1.45 -6.09 18.29
C LEU A 29 0.65 -5.00 19.04
N ASP A 30 0.82 -3.74 18.63
CA ASP A 30 0.11 -2.54 19.07
C ASP A 30 -1.35 -2.45 18.60
N ASN A 31 -1.76 -3.26 17.63
CA ASN A 31 -3.17 -3.33 17.20
C ASN A 31 -4.05 -4.17 18.13
N TYR A 32 -3.47 -4.69 19.20
CA TYR A 32 -4.21 -5.50 20.14
C TYR A 32 -5.07 -4.61 21.04
N ASP A 33 -6.38 -4.57 20.78
CA ASP A 33 -7.32 -3.74 21.57
C ASP A 33 -7.50 -4.19 23.04
N GLY A 34 -6.79 -5.25 23.47
CA GLY A 34 -6.85 -5.79 24.82
C GLY A 34 -5.71 -5.32 25.73
N ASN A 35 -5.43 -6.12 26.76
CA ASN A 35 -4.34 -5.84 27.71
C ASN A 35 -2.96 -6.18 27.09
N HIS A 36 -2.16 -5.14 26.82
CA HIS A 36 -0.81 -5.26 26.27
C HIS A 36 0.20 -5.96 27.21
N ASP A 37 0.13 -5.76 28.52
CA ASP A 37 0.96 -6.47 29.49
C ASP A 37 0.68 -7.98 29.46
N GLY A 38 -0.60 -8.35 29.33
CA GLY A 38 -1.03 -9.74 29.14
C GLY A 38 -0.43 -10.34 27.86
N LEU A 39 -0.43 -9.58 26.77
CA LEU A 39 0.15 -10.01 25.49
C LEU A 39 1.68 -10.16 25.58
N VAL A 40 2.36 -9.23 26.25
CA VAL A 40 3.80 -9.32 26.55
C VAL A 40 4.10 -10.59 27.36
N HIS A 41 3.30 -10.88 28.39
CA HIS A 41 3.44 -12.08 29.19
C HIS A 41 3.30 -13.36 28.34
N THR A 42 2.31 -13.40 27.43
CA THR A 42 2.14 -14.50 26.48
C THR A 42 3.36 -14.68 25.58
N VAL A 43 3.90 -13.60 25.01
CA VAL A 43 5.11 -13.66 24.15
C VAL A 43 6.32 -14.20 24.93
N HIS A 44 6.54 -13.73 26.16
CA HIS A 44 7.61 -14.26 27.02
C HIS A 44 7.41 -15.74 27.37
N HIS A 45 6.18 -16.17 27.60
CA HIS A 45 5.86 -17.56 27.89
C HIS A 45 6.15 -18.46 26.67
N LEU A 46 5.73 -18.03 25.47
CA LEU A 46 6.03 -18.74 24.21
C LEU A 46 7.54 -18.83 23.92
N LYS A 47 8.32 -17.81 24.27
CA LYS A 47 9.78 -17.85 24.18
C LYS A 47 10.38 -18.92 25.11
N LYS A 48 9.85 -19.09 26.33
CA LYS A 48 10.36 -20.07 27.32
C LYS A 48 10.15 -21.52 26.88
N VAL A 49 9.11 -21.80 26.10
CA VAL A 49 8.80 -23.14 25.58
C VAL A 49 9.57 -23.48 24.29
N GLY A 50 10.56 -22.65 23.94
CA GLY A 50 11.48 -22.91 22.82
C GLY A 50 11.01 -22.39 21.46
N MET A 51 9.93 -21.60 21.40
CA MET A 51 9.48 -20.98 20.15
C MET A 51 10.31 -19.75 19.83
N LYS A 52 10.70 -19.61 18.56
CA LYS A 52 11.32 -18.37 18.06
C LYS A 52 10.23 -17.43 17.58
N MET A 53 10.38 -16.15 17.89
CA MET A 53 9.38 -15.15 17.53
C MET A 53 10.06 -13.92 16.93
N CYS A 54 9.43 -13.35 15.92
CA CYS A 54 9.71 -12.02 15.41
C CYS A 54 8.40 -11.23 15.54
N VAL A 55 8.44 -10.19 16.36
CA VAL A 55 7.28 -9.34 16.63
C VAL A 55 7.57 -7.94 16.14
N ALA A 56 6.55 -7.27 15.60
CA ALA A 56 6.65 -5.89 15.16
C ALA A 56 5.57 -5.05 15.85
N SER A 57 5.94 -3.89 16.36
CA SER A 57 5.02 -2.93 16.97
C SER A 57 5.46 -1.49 16.71
N GLN A 58 4.59 -0.54 17.00
CA GLN A 58 5.02 0.83 17.29
C GLN A 58 5.92 0.88 18.55
N PRO A 59 6.77 1.90 18.72
CA PRO A 59 7.69 2.03 19.86
C PRO A 59 6.94 2.54 21.11
N TRP A 60 5.88 1.84 21.51
CA TRP A 60 5.15 2.13 22.74
C TRP A 60 5.95 1.65 23.95
N ASN A 61 5.91 2.41 25.04
CA ASN A 61 6.70 2.12 26.25
C ASN A 61 6.53 0.67 26.74
N VAL A 62 5.31 0.12 26.73
CA VAL A 62 5.05 -1.26 27.15
C VAL A 62 5.87 -2.31 26.37
N PHE A 63 6.16 -2.06 25.08
CA PHE A 63 6.96 -2.96 24.25
C PHE A 63 8.45 -2.66 24.34
N GLU A 64 8.84 -1.39 24.48
CA GLU A 64 10.23 -1.00 24.72
C GLU A 64 10.72 -1.53 26.09
N ASP A 65 9.89 -1.42 27.13
CA ASP A 65 10.20 -1.95 28.45
C ASP A 65 10.33 -3.49 28.43
N ALA A 66 9.49 -4.17 27.64
CA ALA A 66 9.47 -5.64 27.56
C ALA A 66 10.56 -6.23 26.66
N PHE A 67 10.83 -5.60 25.52
CA PHE A 67 11.64 -6.18 24.44
C PHE A 67 12.85 -5.31 24.04
N GLY A 68 12.89 -4.05 24.47
CA GLY A 68 13.90 -3.06 24.07
C GLY A 68 15.23 -3.16 24.82
N ALA A 69 15.33 -3.96 25.88
CA ALA A 69 16.55 -4.07 26.69
C ALA A 69 17.77 -4.66 25.95
N ASP A 70 17.57 -5.41 24.88
CA ASP A 70 18.63 -6.06 24.09
C ASP A 70 18.69 -5.45 22.68
N ASP A 71 19.64 -4.54 22.46
CA ASP A 71 19.84 -3.86 21.17
C ASP A 71 20.16 -4.82 20.02
N THR A 72 20.65 -6.04 20.31
CA THR A 72 20.95 -7.04 19.27
C THR A 72 19.69 -7.77 18.77
N ARG A 73 18.55 -7.58 19.44
CA ARG A 73 17.29 -8.27 19.18
C ARG A 73 16.14 -7.34 18.84
N LYS A 74 16.43 -6.06 18.60
CA LYS A 74 15.46 -5.08 18.12
C LYS A 74 15.98 -4.40 16.86
N LEU A 75 15.06 -4.00 15.99
CA LEU A 75 15.36 -3.30 14.75
C LEU A 75 14.36 -2.15 14.59
N TYR A 76 14.87 -0.92 14.59
CA TYR A 76 14.06 0.25 14.26
C TYR A 76 14.05 0.43 12.74
N LEU A 77 12.95 0.02 12.11
CA LEU A 77 12.85 0.07 10.66
C LEU A 77 12.96 1.49 10.11
N GLN A 78 12.49 2.51 10.86
CA GLN A 78 12.60 3.92 10.50
C GLN A 78 14.05 4.41 10.37
N ASP A 79 14.98 3.80 11.11
CA ASP A 79 16.39 4.17 11.04
C ASP A 79 17.10 3.43 9.90
N LEU A 80 16.71 2.17 9.67
CA LEU A 80 17.31 1.29 8.67
C LEU A 80 16.85 1.62 7.24
N ASN A 81 15.68 2.22 7.07
CA ASN A 81 15.11 2.46 5.75
C ASN A 81 15.57 3.79 5.11
N LYS A 82 16.24 4.66 5.86
CA LYS A 82 16.65 6.00 5.40
C LYS A 82 17.50 5.96 4.14
N GLU A 83 18.50 5.09 4.10
CA GLU A 83 19.37 4.94 2.92
C GLU A 83 18.58 4.38 1.72
N ASN A 84 17.70 3.42 1.95
CA ASN A 84 16.85 2.85 0.90
C ASN A 84 15.89 3.90 0.33
N MET A 85 15.32 4.76 1.17
CA MET A 85 14.51 5.90 0.71
C MET A 85 15.34 6.88 -0.10
N GLN A 86 16.53 7.25 0.36
CA GLN A 86 17.43 8.13 -0.40
C GLN A 86 17.70 7.54 -1.79
N ARG A 87 18.09 6.26 -1.86
CA ARG A 87 18.32 5.57 -3.13
C ARG A 87 17.07 5.55 -4.01
N HIS A 88 15.90 5.29 -3.44
CA HIS A 88 14.62 5.28 -4.16
C HIS A 88 14.29 6.64 -4.77
N VAL A 89 14.31 7.70 -3.96
CA VAL A 89 14.05 9.09 -4.39
C VAL A 89 15.04 9.47 -5.48
N ASN A 90 16.32 9.19 -5.25
CA ASN A 90 17.39 9.55 -6.16
C ASN A 90 17.22 8.86 -7.52
N HIS A 91 16.98 7.54 -7.51
CA HIS A 91 16.74 6.77 -8.72
C HIS A 91 15.50 7.25 -9.48
N LYS A 92 14.39 7.52 -8.78
CA LYS A 92 13.15 7.95 -9.43
C LYS A 92 13.23 9.37 -9.98
N LEU A 93 13.70 10.33 -9.20
CA LEU A 93 13.74 11.73 -9.62
C LEU A 93 14.82 11.97 -10.68
N ARG A 94 16.03 11.42 -10.55
CA ARG A 94 17.09 11.63 -11.56
C ARG A 94 16.76 11.02 -12.92
N ASN A 95 15.92 9.99 -12.96
CA ASN A 95 15.44 9.41 -14.21
C ASN A 95 14.29 10.22 -14.86
N HIS A 96 13.77 11.26 -14.19
CA HIS A 96 12.71 12.13 -14.70
C HIS A 96 13.27 13.44 -15.28
N GLY A 97 12.89 13.71 -16.54
CA GLY A 97 13.66 14.52 -17.50
C GLY A 97 14.23 15.88 -17.05
N ASN A 98 13.50 16.65 -16.24
CA ASN A 98 13.96 17.99 -15.82
C ASN A 98 14.79 17.98 -14.51
N PHE A 99 14.76 16.90 -13.73
CA PHE A 99 15.47 16.85 -12.45
C PHE A 99 17.01 16.89 -12.59
N PRO A 100 17.64 16.24 -13.60
CA PRO A 100 19.09 16.39 -13.83
C PRO A 100 19.54 17.81 -14.19
N ARG A 101 18.60 18.70 -14.55
CA ARG A 101 18.89 20.12 -14.85
C ARG A 101 18.89 21.00 -13.60
N ILE A 102 18.41 20.47 -12.47
CA ILE A 102 18.47 21.15 -11.18
C ILE A 102 19.91 21.10 -10.65
N ASP A 103 20.35 22.19 -10.03
CA ASP A 103 21.67 22.24 -9.40
C ASP A 103 21.87 21.06 -8.41
N PRO A 104 23.02 20.37 -8.42
CA PRO A 104 23.25 19.21 -7.57
C PRO A 104 23.08 19.46 -6.06
N VAL A 105 23.41 20.66 -5.57
CA VAL A 105 23.23 21.02 -4.15
C VAL A 105 21.75 21.12 -3.83
N GLN A 106 20.99 21.79 -4.69
CA GLN A 106 19.53 21.90 -4.55
C GLN A 106 18.85 20.52 -4.65
N ALA A 107 19.26 19.68 -5.60
CA ALA A 107 18.72 18.34 -5.78
C ALA A 107 18.97 17.46 -4.55
N ASN A 108 20.17 17.51 -3.96
CA ASN A 108 20.48 16.78 -2.74
C ASN A 108 19.70 17.32 -1.52
N GLY A 109 19.49 18.64 -1.45
CA GLY A 109 18.63 19.27 -0.45
C GLY A 109 17.20 18.73 -0.51
N ILE A 110 16.61 18.64 -1.72
CA ILE A 110 15.28 18.07 -1.95
C ILE A 110 15.20 16.61 -1.50
N ILE A 111 16.19 15.79 -1.88
CA ILE A 111 16.23 14.38 -1.47
C ILE A 111 16.29 14.26 0.06
N GLY A 112 17.14 15.08 0.71
CA GLY A 112 17.26 15.13 2.16
C GLY A 112 15.96 15.56 2.84
N GLU A 113 15.27 16.56 2.29
CA GLU A 113 13.99 17.05 2.81
C GLU A 113 12.90 15.98 2.71
N ILE A 114 12.75 15.31 1.56
CA ILE A 114 11.77 14.21 1.39
C ILE A 114 12.03 13.11 2.42
N VAL A 115 13.28 12.69 2.57
CA VAL A 115 13.65 11.61 3.49
C VAL A 115 13.50 12.03 4.96
N GLY A 116 13.79 13.28 5.29
CA GLY A 116 13.59 13.80 6.64
C GLY A 116 12.12 13.91 7.02
N ARG A 117 11.29 14.39 6.08
CA ARG A 117 9.85 14.60 6.29
C ARG A 117 9.02 13.33 6.29
N SER A 118 9.55 12.23 5.74
CA SER A 118 8.85 10.95 5.73
C SER A 118 8.76 10.30 7.11
N GLN A 119 9.60 10.70 8.06
CA GLN A 119 9.68 10.09 9.40
C GLN A 119 9.79 8.55 9.36
N GLY A 120 10.45 8.00 8.33
CA GLY A 120 10.57 6.55 8.18
C GLY A 120 9.42 5.88 7.40
N VAL A 121 8.43 6.61 6.92
CA VAL A 121 7.28 6.05 6.19
C VAL A 121 7.58 5.96 4.68
N PHE A 122 7.91 4.76 4.21
CA PHE A 122 8.28 4.56 2.80
C PHE A 122 7.13 4.83 1.81
N LEU A 123 5.89 4.54 2.22
CA LEU A 123 4.70 4.84 1.41
C LEU A 123 4.59 6.34 1.12
N TRP A 124 4.84 7.18 2.14
CA TRP A 124 4.83 8.64 1.98
C TRP A 124 5.87 9.09 0.95
N VAL A 125 7.09 8.56 1.04
CA VAL A 125 8.16 8.83 0.06
C VAL A 125 7.72 8.45 -1.35
N ARG A 126 7.14 7.26 -1.53
CA ARG A 126 6.66 6.79 -2.83
C ARG A 126 5.61 7.75 -3.43
N LEU A 127 4.67 8.22 -2.61
CA LEU A 127 3.60 9.12 -3.03
C LEU A 127 4.12 10.53 -3.39
N VAL A 128 5.00 11.09 -2.56
CA VAL A 128 5.60 12.41 -2.80
C VAL A 128 6.47 12.40 -4.03
N VAL A 129 7.33 11.38 -4.19
CA VAL A 129 8.18 11.24 -5.38
C VAL A 129 7.35 11.11 -6.65
N ARG A 130 6.24 10.37 -6.63
CA ARG A 130 5.32 10.28 -7.77
C ARG A 130 4.71 11.64 -8.11
N SER A 131 4.19 12.34 -7.10
CA SER A 131 3.55 13.66 -7.28
C SER A 131 4.53 14.70 -7.79
N LEU A 132 5.78 14.68 -7.30
CA LEU A 132 6.85 15.54 -7.82
C LEU A 132 7.25 15.20 -9.25
N ALA A 133 7.34 13.91 -9.57
CA ALA A 133 7.68 13.47 -10.92
C ALA A 133 6.62 13.90 -11.95
N GLU A 134 5.35 13.98 -11.54
CA GLU A 134 4.26 14.57 -12.31
C GLU A 134 4.41 16.10 -12.42
N GLY A 135 4.61 16.81 -11.31
CA GLY A 135 4.80 18.27 -11.33
C GLY A 135 6.02 18.73 -12.14
N LEU A 136 7.11 17.95 -12.12
CA LEU A 136 8.31 18.20 -12.94
C LEU A 136 8.03 18.13 -14.45
N ARG A 137 7.05 17.33 -14.88
CA ARG A 137 6.59 17.30 -16.28
C ARG A 137 5.83 18.58 -16.64
N ASN A 138 5.16 19.19 -15.66
CA ASN A 138 4.41 20.43 -15.81
C ASN A 138 5.24 21.69 -15.55
N CYS A 139 6.56 21.55 -15.31
CA CYS A 139 7.46 22.64 -14.90
C CYS A 139 7.04 23.34 -13.59
N ASP A 140 6.36 22.61 -12.70
CA ASP A 140 5.91 23.13 -11.42
C ASP A 140 7.08 23.50 -10.51
N SER A 141 6.86 24.52 -9.66
CA SER A 141 7.85 24.95 -8.69
C SER A 141 8.13 23.86 -7.65
N MET A 142 9.40 23.70 -7.28
CA MET A 142 9.82 22.81 -6.18
C MET A 142 9.19 23.18 -4.83
N LYS A 143 8.58 24.37 -4.70
CA LYS A 143 7.75 24.75 -3.54
C LYS A 143 6.54 23.82 -3.33
N LEU A 144 6.14 23.03 -4.33
CA LEU A 144 5.11 22.00 -4.20
C LEU A 144 5.42 21.01 -3.08
N LEU A 145 6.69 20.74 -2.80
CA LEU A 145 7.12 19.90 -1.67
C LEU A 145 6.56 20.38 -0.34
N GLN A 146 6.55 21.69 -0.11
CA GLN A 146 6.11 22.29 1.15
C GLN A 146 4.59 22.16 1.37
N GLN A 147 3.84 21.84 0.32
CA GLN A 147 2.39 21.70 0.38
C GLN A 147 1.94 20.29 0.78
N PHE A 148 2.81 19.29 0.61
CA PHE A 148 2.49 17.92 0.98
C PHE A 148 2.47 17.76 2.50
N PRO A 149 1.37 17.29 3.11
CA PRO A 149 1.33 16.99 4.54
C PRO A 149 2.33 15.89 4.90
N SER A 150 2.92 15.94 6.10
CA SER A 150 3.84 14.89 6.59
C SER A 150 3.09 13.68 7.17
N ASP A 151 1.87 13.88 7.67
CA ASP A 151 0.98 12.80 8.07
C ASP A 151 0.34 12.12 6.84
N LEU A 152 0.23 10.79 6.88
CA LEU A 152 -0.31 10.02 5.74
C LEU A 152 -1.80 10.25 5.51
N ASP A 153 -2.59 10.39 6.58
CA ASP A 153 -4.04 10.58 6.46
C ASP A 153 -4.33 11.97 5.88
N ASP A 154 -3.62 13.00 6.37
CA ASP A 154 -3.70 14.33 5.78
C ASP A 154 -3.23 14.34 4.31
N PHE A 155 -2.17 13.57 4.00
CA PHE A 155 -1.70 13.43 2.62
C PHE A 155 -2.75 12.75 1.74
N PHE A 156 -3.44 11.72 2.22
CA PHE A 156 -4.57 11.11 1.51
C PHE A 156 -5.71 12.12 1.32
N ARG A 157 -6.12 12.86 2.36
CA ARG A 157 -7.13 13.94 2.23
C ARG A 157 -6.74 14.94 1.16
N HIS A 158 -5.47 15.37 1.15
CA HIS A 158 -4.94 16.27 0.14
C HIS A 158 -5.07 15.65 -1.27
N MET A 159 -4.65 14.39 -1.46
CA MET A 159 -4.82 13.69 -2.73
C MET A 159 -6.29 13.63 -3.16
N PHE A 160 -7.20 13.21 -2.28
CA PHE A 160 -8.63 13.11 -2.54
C PHE A 160 -9.25 14.47 -2.91
N SER A 161 -8.89 15.55 -2.21
CA SER A 161 -9.36 16.90 -2.53
C SER A 161 -8.89 17.37 -3.92
N SER A 162 -7.73 16.91 -4.36
CA SER A 162 -7.14 17.25 -5.65
C SER A 162 -7.69 16.41 -6.82
N LEU A 163 -8.53 15.39 -6.55
CA LEU A 163 -9.18 14.60 -7.59
C LEU A 163 -10.19 15.45 -8.35
N GLU A 164 -10.16 15.34 -9.67
CA GLU A 164 -11.06 16.09 -10.55
C GLU A 164 -12.52 15.76 -10.25
N ILE A 165 -13.34 16.78 -10.07
CA ILE A 165 -14.76 16.65 -9.69
C ILE A 165 -15.50 15.76 -10.69
N ILE A 166 -15.18 15.89 -11.98
CA ILE A 166 -15.79 15.10 -13.07
C ILE A 166 -15.54 13.60 -12.96
N HIS A 167 -14.50 13.17 -12.23
CA HIS A 167 -14.15 11.75 -12.07
C HIS A 167 -14.63 11.16 -10.75
N ARG A 168 -15.15 11.99 -9.83
CA ARG A 168 -15.58 11.54 -8.50
C ARG A 168 -16.66 10.46 -8.54
N PRO A 169 -17.74 10.54 -9.36
CA PRO A 169 -18.76 9.49 -9.40
C PRO A 169 -18.17 8.12 -9.74
N HIS A 170 -17.42 8.04 -10.84
CA HIS A 170 -16.74 6.82 -11.25
C HIS A 170 -15.77 6.31 -10.18
N LEU A 171 -14.94 7.19 -9.61
CA LEU A 171 -13.98 6.81 -8.56
C LEU A 171 -14.64 6.29 -7.29
N THR A 172 -15.70 6.95 -6.83
CA THR A 172 -16.47 6.49 -5.67
C THR A 172 -16.99 5.08 -5.89
N HIS A 173 -17.54 4.79 -7.08
CA HIS A 173 -17.99 3.43 -7.40
C HIS A 173 -16.83 2.43 -7.48
N MET A 174 -15.70 2.81 -8.09
CA MET A 174 -14.50 1.96 -8.11
C MET A 174 -14.04 1.61 -6.69
N TYR A 175 -13.96 2.60 -5.78
CA TYR A 175 -13.57 2.35 -4.40
C TYR A 175 -14.57 1.46 -3.67
N ARG A 176 -15.87 1.69 -3.85
CA ARG A 176 -16.91 0.84 -3.23
C ARG A 176 -16.83 -0.60 -3.70
N VAL A 177 -16.63 -0.84 -4.99
CA VAL A 177 -16.45 -2.18 -5.54
C VAL A 177 -15.16 -2.82 -5.02
N ALA A 178 -14.05 -2.09 -5.02
CA ALA A 178 -12.76 -2.58 -4.49
C ALA A 178 -12.83 -2.92 -2.99
N LEU A 179 -13.61 -2.17 -2.20
CA LEU A 179 -13.83 -2.43 -0.78
C LEU A 179 -14.72 -3.64 -0.54
N ALA A 180 -15.80 -3.77 -1.32
CA ALA A 180 -16.79 -4.84 -1.17
C ALA A 180 -16.32 -6.18 -1.75
N ALA A 181 -15.40 -6.17 -2.72
CA ALA A 181 -14.88 -7.39 -3.31
C ALA A 181 -14.03 -8.17 -2.29
N GLY A 182 -14.32 -9.47 -2.14
CA GLY A 182 -13.53 -10.37 -1.28
C GLY A 182 -12.11 -10.62 -1.80
N GLU A 183 -11.88 -10.39 -3.10
CA GLU A 183 -10.57 -10.41 -3.73
C GLU A 183 -10.45 -9.30 -4.80
N PRO A 184 -9.22 -8.83 -5.11
CA PRO A 184 -8.98 -7.89 -6.19
C PRO A 184 -9.58 -8.36 -7.52
N LEU A 185 -10.28 -7.46 -8.22
CA LEU A 185 -11.01 -7.77 -9.47
C LEU A 185 -10.20 -7.39 -10.72
N SER A 186 -10.54 -8.00 -11.86
CA SER A 186 -9.93 -7.64 -13.16
C SER A 186 -10.27 -6.20 -13.58
N PRO A 187 -9.38 -5.48 -14.29
CA PRO A 187 -9.70 -4.19 -14.90
C PRO A 187 -11.00 -4.20 -15.73
N VAL A 188 -11.30 -5.32 -16.39
CA VAL A 188 -12.55 -5.47 -17.18
C VAL A 188 -13.80 -5.29 -16.32
N ALA A 189 -13.78 -5.69 -15.05
CA ALA A 189 -14.91 -5.50 -14.14
C ALA A 189 -15.18 -4.01 -13.87
N TYR A 190 -14.12 -3.20 -13.75
CA TYR A 190 -14.23 -1.75 -13.56
C TYR A 190 -14.63 -1.03 -14.85
N TRP A 191 -14.29 -1.58 -16.02
CA TRP A 191 -14.83 -1.08 -17.28
C TRP A 191 -16.35 -1.27 -17.35
N PHE A 192 -16.86 -2.44 -16.97
CA PHE A 192 -18.32 -2.62 -16.88
C PHE A 192 -18.97 -1.66 -15.90
N LEU A 193 -18.29 -1.34 -14.79
CA LEU A 193 -18.79 -0.37 -13.82
C LEU A 193 -18.92 1.03 -14.45
N ASP A 194 -17.91 1.47 -15.21
CA ASP A 194 -17.96 2.73 -15.98
C ASP A 194 -19.13 2.74 -16.97
N GLU A 195 -19.31 1.67 -17.74
CA GLU A 195 -20.38 1.58 -18.76
C GLU A 195 -21.78 1.63 -18.13
N ILE A 196 -21.96 1.03 -16.95
CA ILE A 196 -23.23 1.09 -16.22
C ILE A 196 -23.48 2.49 -15.67
N GLU A 197 -22.43 3.18 -15.22
CA GLU A 197 -22.53 4.56 -14.72
C GLU A 197 -22.96 5.51 -15.83
N ASP A 198 -22.30 5.44 -16.98
CA ASP A 198 -22.56 6.31 -18.12
C ASP A 198 -23.88 5.94 -18.82
N HIS A 199 -24.25 4.66 -18.79
CA HIS A 199 -25.42 4.11 -19.47
C HIS A 199 -26.18 3.11 -18.57
N PRO A 200 -27.03 3.58 -17.63
CA PRO A 200 -27.70 2.72 -16.64
C PRO A 200 -28.54 1.58 -17.24
N ASN A 201 -29.10 1.80 -18.43
CA ASN A 201 -29.91 0.80 -19.14
C ASN A 201 -29.07 -0.22 -19.94
N GLN A 202 -27.76 -0.01 -20.07
CA GLN A 202 -26.85 -0.87 -20.83
C GLN A 202 -26.57 -2.19 -20.11
N ALA A 203 -26.62 -2.21 -18.77
CA ALA A 203 -26.56 -3.45 -17.97
C ALA A 203 -27.59 -4.50 -18.43
N ILE A 204 -28.77 -4.03 -18.83
CA ILE A 204 -29.91 -4.86 -19.26
C ILE A 204 -29.79 -5.23 -20.75
N ARG A 205 -29.02 -4.46 -21.54
CA ARG A 205 -28.91 -4.60 -23.00
C ARG A 205 -27.66 -5.36 -23.45
N LEU A 206 -26.67 -5.53 -22.58
CA LEU A 206 -25.46 -6.31 -22.86
C LEU A 206 -25.82 -7.76 -23.19
N SER A 207 -25.66 -8.15 -24.45
CA SER A 207 -25.92 -9.53 -24.88
C SER A 207 -24.68 -10.41 -24.71
N LYS A 208 -24.88 -11.74 -24.62
CA LYS A 208 -23.78 -12.72 -24.65
C LYS A 208 -22.92 -12.62 -25.92
N ARG A 209 -23.46 -12.06 -27.01
CA ARG A 209 -22.73 -11.84 -28.27
C ARG A 209 -21.77 -10.67 -28.14
N ASP A 210 -22.19 -9.59 -27.50
CA ASP A 210 -21.36 -8.40 -27.28
C ASP A 210 -20.18 -8.73 -26.37
N LEU A 211 -20.42 -9.52 -25.31
CA LEU A 211 -19.37 -10.04 -24.43
C LEU A 211 -18.34 -10.91 -25.15
N ARG A 212 -18.75 -11.65 -26.19
CA ARG A 212 -17.83 -12.48 -27.00
C ARG A 212 -17.10 -11.69 -28.08
N ALA A 213 -17.69 -10.59 -28.55
CA ALA A 213 -17.07 -9.70 -29.51
C ALA A 213 -16.11 -8.70 -28.85
N MET A 214 -16.24 -8.49 -27.54
CA MET A 214 -15.39 -7.60 -26.76
C MET A 214 -13.92 -8.03 -26.79
N ASN A 215 -13.04 -7.09 -27.16
CA ASN A 215 -11.61 -7.27 -27.03
C ASN A 215 -11.17 -6.98 -25.58
N ALA A 216 -11.19 -8.02 -24.73
CA ALA A 216 -10.86 -7.90 -23.31
C ALA A 216 -9.47 -7.30 -23.05
N LEU A 217 -8.50 -7.51 -23.95
CA LEU A 217 -7.17 -6.93 -23.82
C LEU A 217 -7.21 -5.41 -23.99
N GLN A 218 -7.84 -4.94 -25.05
CA GLN A 218 -7.97 -3.50 -25.31
C GLN A 218 -8.75 -2.82 -24.19
N VAL A 219 -9.85 -3.43 -23.74
CA VAL A 219 -10.64 -2.92 -22.61
C VAL A 219 -9.79 -2.81 -21.34
N ALA A 220 -8.99 -3.83 -21.03
CA ALA A 220 -8.14 -3.80 -19.86
C ALA A 220 -7.00 -2.76 -19.97
N GLU A 221 -6.43 -2.56 -21.16
CA GLU A 221 -5.44 -1.50 -21.44
C GLU A 221 -6.04 -0.11 -21.22
N GLU A 222 -7.21 0.17 -21.80
CA GLU A 222 -7.93 1.44 -21.62
C GLU A 222 -8.28 1.66 -20.15
N MET A 223 -8.78 0.62 -19.47
CA MET A 223 -9.15 0.73 -18.06
C MET A 223 -7.94 0.96 -17.17
N THR A 224 -6.78 0.40 -17.50
CA THR A 224 -5.52 0.66 -16.79
C THR A 224 -5.19 2.14 -16.79
N ILE A 225 -5.32 2.79 -17.95
CA ILE A 225 -5.07 4.23 -18.11
C ILE A 225 -6.09 5.03 -17.30
N ARG A 226 -7.38 4.68 -17.37
CA ARG A 226 -8.47 5.35 -16.62
C ARG A 226 -8.26 5.24 -15.12
N ILE A 227 -7.98 4.05 -14.59
CA ILE A 227 -7.76 3.83 -13.15
C ILE A 227 -6.58 4.66 -12.68
N ASN A 228 -5.46 4.64 -13.41
CA ASN A 228 -4.27 5.40 -13.02
C ASN A 228 -4.53 6.92 -13.05
N GLY A 229 -5.11 7.42 -14.14
CA GLY A 229 -5.40 8.85 -14.31
C GLY A 229 -6.44 9.39 -13.32
N ARG A 230 -7.51 8.63 -13.07
CA ARG A 230 -8.57 9.06 -12.16
C ARG A 230 -8.18 8.91 -10.70
N SER A 231 -7.56 7.79 -10.31
CA SER A 231 -7.31 7.51 -8.88
C SER A 231 -6.03 8.19 -8.34
N LYS A 232 -5.27 8.87 -9.20
CA LYS A 232 -3.91 9.38 -8.89
C LYS A 232 -3.02 8.30 -8.25
N GLY A 233 -3.20 7.06 -8.69
CA GLY A 233 -2.50 5.87 -8.21
C GLY A 233 -2.78 5.47 -6.77
N LEU A 234 -3.98 5.78 -6.25
CA LEU A 234 -4.51 5.17 -5.01
C LEU A 234 -5.06 3.76 -5.27
N LEU A 235 -5.49 3.49 -6.49
CA LEU A 235 -5.72 2.15 -7.03
C LEU A 235 -4.62 1.82 -8.04
N GLU A 236 -4.11 0.61 -7.99
CA GLU A 236 -3.06 0.13 -8.88
C GLU A 236 -3.40 -1.26 -9.44
N LEU A 237 -2.84 -1.57 -10.60
CA LEU A 237 -2.89 -2.91 -11.14
C LEU A 237 -1.76 -3.75 -10.51
N VAL A 238 -2.16 -4.74 -9.73
CA VAL A 238 -1.30 -5.74 -9.11
C VAL A 238 -1.28 -7.00 -9.98
N GLN A 239 -0.09 -7.58 -10.14
CA GLN A 239 0.12 -8.84 -10.85
C GLN A 239 0.28 -9.97 -9.85
N LYS A 240 -0.27 -11.16 -10.13
CA LYS A 240 -0.12 -12.33 -9.25
C LYS A 240 1.22 -13.07 -9.42
N THR A 241 2.15 -12.61 -10.27
CA THR A 241 3.43 -13.32 -10.51
C THR A 241 4.62 -12.39 -10.72
N ASP A 242 5.65 -12.55 -9.89
CA ASP A 242 6.96 -11.89 -9.95
C ASP A 242 7.86 -12.51 -11.04
N PHE A 243 7.73 -12.13 -12.32
CA PHE A 243 8.73 -12.53 -13.33
C PHE A 243 8.97 -11.44 -14.39
N GLU A 244 10.20 -11.41 -14.90
CA GLU A 244 10.75 -10.39 -15.81
C GLU A 244 9.88 -10.08 -17.06
N PRO A 245 9.95 -8.83 -17.56
CA PRO A 245 9.13 -8.37 -18.67
C PRO A 245 9.51 -9.02 -20.01
N ASN A 246 8.54 -9.73 -20.62
CA ASN A 246 8.61 -10.24 -21.99
C ASN A 246 7.42 -9.67 -22.81
N PRO A 247 7.63 -9.11 -24.02
CA PRO A 247 6.57 -8.47 -24.82
C PRO A 247 5.43 -9.42 -25.24
N VAL A 248 5.68 -10.73 -25.45
CA VAL A 248 4.60 -11.71 -25.70
C VAL A 248 3.79 -11.98 -24.43
N ARG A 249 4.40 -11.80 -23.25
CA ARG A 249 3.72 -11.94 -21.94
C ARG A 249 2.97 -10.68 -21.52
N GLN A 250 3.32 -9.48 -21.99
CA GLN A 250 2.62 -8.23 -21.64
C GLN A 250 1.11 -8.32 -21.88
N ARG A 251 0.69 -8.95 -22.98
CA ARG A 251 -0.74 -9.18 -23.27
C ARG A 251 -1.42 -10.11 -22.25
N LYS A 252 -0.73 -11.16 -21.83
CA LYS A 252 -1.22 -12.10 -20.81
C LYS A 252 -1.26 -11.44 -19.42
N VAL A 253 -0.27 -10.59 -19.14
CA VAL A 253 -0.11 -9.84 -17.89
C VAL A 253 -1.27 -8.88 -17.64
N ILE A 254 -1.76 -8.16 -18.66
CA ILE A 254 -2.86 -7.21 -18.49
C ILE A 254 -4.20 -7.93 -18.21
N ILE A 255 -4.41 -9.09 -18.83
CA ILE A 255 -5.62 -9.90 -18.62
C ILE A 255 -5.63 -10.54 -17.21
N GLU A 256 -4.45 -10.93 -16.71
CA GLU A 256 -4.27 -11.51 -15.37
C GLU A 256 -4.13 -10.47 -14.26
N ALA A 257 -3.98 -9.18 -14.62
CA ALA A 257 -3.89 -8.10 -13.66
C ALA A 257 -5.15 -8.00 -12.81
N ARG A 258 -4.98 -7.50 -11.59
CA ARG A 258 -6.06 -7.22 -10.65
C ARG A 258 -5.91 -5.81 -10.11
N VAL A 259 -7.01 -5.11 -9.95
CA VAL A 259 -7.03 -3.77 -9.37
C VAL A 259 -7.15 -3.91 -7.87
N ASP A 260 -6.18 -3.35 -7.16
CA ASP A 260 -6.13 -3.32 -5.70
C ASP A 260 -5.71 -1.92 -5.22
N PHE A 261 -5.87 -1.67 -3.93
CA PHE A 261 -5.33 -0.48 -3.30
C PHE A 261 -3.81 -0.49 -3.35
N LEU A 262 -3.22 0.68 -3.58
CA LEU A 262 -1.76 0.88 -3.54
C LEU A 262 -1.14 0.30 -2.25
N HIS A 263 -1.83 0.46 -1.13
CA HIS A 263 -1.40 -0.05 0.16
C HIS A 263 -2.62 -0.26 1.07
N ARG A 264 -2.51 -1.20 2.02
CA ARG A 264 -3.56 -1.42 3.03
C ARG A 264 -3.98 -0.15 3.76
N THR A 265 -3.04 0.76 4.06
CA THR A 265 -3.35 2.05 4.71
C THR A 265 -4.32 2.91 3.91
N VAL A 266 -4.27 2.86 2.56
CA VAL A 266 -5.24 3.56 1.71
C VAL A 266 -6.64 2.96 1.90
N LYS A 267 -6.72 1.62 1.93
CA LYS A 267 -7.97 0.89 2.17
C LYS A 267 -8.53 1.21 3.55
N ASP A 268 -7.69 1.17 4.58
CA ASP A 268 -8.07 1.46 5.96
C ASP A 268 -8.59 2.91 6.06
N PHE A 269 -7.87 3.89 5.49
CA PHE A 269 -8.27 5.30 5.45
C PHE A 269 -9.66 5.52 4.81
N ILE A 270 -9.94 4.89 3.67
CA ILE A 270 -11.26 5.03 3.02
C ILE A 270 -12.36 4.33 3.82
N THR A 271 -12.03 3.28 4.56
CA THR A 271 -13.00 2.54 5.38
C THR A 271 -13.36 3.29 6.67
N THR A 272 -12.38 3.98 7.27
CA THR A 272 -12.55 4.69 8.55
C THR A 272 -13.03 6.13 8.37
N THR A 273 -12.86 6.70 7.18
CA THR A 273 -13.24 8.09 6.90
C THR A 273 -14.48 8.11 6.02
N GLU A 274 -15.49 8.88 6.39
CA GLU A 274 -16.65 9.14 5.52
C GLU A 274 -16.22 10.06 4.35
N ILE A 275 -15.63 9.47 3.30
CA ILE A 275 -15.23 10.14 2.05
C ILE A 275 -16.02 9.55 0.89
#